data_AF-A0AAU5A5W4-F1
#
_entry.id   AF-A0AAU5A5W4-F1
#
_cell.length_a   1.000
_cell.length_b   1.000
_cell.length_c   1.000
_cell.angle_alpha   90.00
_cell.angle_beta   90.00
_cell.angle_gamma   90.00
#
_symmetry.space_group_name_H-M   'P 1'
#
loop_
_entity.id
_entity.type
_entity.pdbx_description
1 polymer ?
#
loop_
_entity_poly.entity_id
_entity_poly.type
_entity_poly.pdbx_seq_one_letter_code
_entity_poly.pdbx_strand_id
1 'polypeptide(L)'
;MTQTTDIMRGALQPTGHPHPLLVEGAVQAAVESADRHIAREYPAVAALLSDGAREHTHSDSDAPAFVDGKATPEAAKVFADLAAGIAPAINAAADPQAAYAEVMQVWHNLLADTAAGPLTTEQRTLVHDEGLGAWRTEPVETELRDIDDQRTRSENAETSFLGAEVVMTDYRSQAYGRQTEIWLRYGITVGTLTPAKAREALDAIKGFVPYLEAVVELAEEIGANDFEGDPEIAAADREAETRRHRAITEARA
;
A
#
# COMPACT_ATOMS: atom_id res chain seq x y z
N MET A 1 1.89 38.60 -1.19
CA MET A 1 2.13 38.74 0.26
C MET A 1 0.87 38.56 1.12
N THR A 2 -0.33 38.91 0.63
CA THR A 2 -1.59 38.74 1.42
C THR A 2 -1.93 37.27 1.70
N GLN A 3 -1.69 36.38 0.74
CA GLN A 3 -2.20 35.00 0.77
C GLN A 3 -1.53 34.07 1.80
N THR A 4 -0.20 34.13 1.96
CA THR A 4 0.52 33.31 2.96
C THR A 4 0.18 33.73 4.39
N THR A 5 0.02 35.03 4.60
CA THR A 5 -0.41 35.62 5.87
C THR A 5 -1.82 35.16 6.23
N ASP A 6 -2.71 35.08 5.24
CA ASP A 6 -4.09 34.62 5.44
C ASP A 6 -4.19 33.11 5.68
N ILE A 7 -3.33 32.29 5.07
CA ILE A 7 -3.24 30.84 5.33
C ILE A 7 -2.75 30.56 6.75
N MET A 8 -1.69 31.25 7.21
CA MET A 8 -1.23 31.10 8.59
C MET A 8 -2.24 31.65 9.62
N ARG A 9 -2.96 32.71 9.28
CA ARG A 9 -4.03 33.29 10.11
C ARG A 9 -5.25 32.37 10.19
N GLY A 10 -5.60 31.68 9.10
CA GLY A 10 -6.70 30.70 9.07
C GLY A 10 -6.40 29.40 9.81
N ALA A 11 -5.15 28.92 9.78
CA ALA A 11 -4.73 27.71 10.48
C ALA A 11 -4.73 27.83 12.02
N LEU A 12 -4.83 29.06 12.56
CA LEU A 12 -4.68 29.34 14.00
C LEU A 12 -5.94 29.91 14.67
N GLN A 13 -7.10 29.91 14.01
CA GLN A 13 -8.38 30.30 14.62
C GLN A 13 -9.21 29.09 15.09
N PRO A 14 -9.08 28.68 16.37
CA PRO A 14 -10.23 28.08 17.05
C PRO A 14 -10.59 28.68 18.42
N THR A 15 -9.92 29.71 18.94
CA THR A 15 -10.07 30.07 20.37
C THR A 15 -10.60 31.48 20.69
N GLY A 16 -11.03 32.27 19.71
CA GLY A 16 -11.77 33.52 19.97
C GLY A 16 -10.98 34.67 20.65
N HIS A 17 -9.69 34.48 20.96
CA HIS A 17 -8.80 35.54 21.47
C HIS A 17 -7.40 35.45 20.82
N PRO A 18 -6.79 36.56 20.38
CA PRO A 18 -5.46 36.56 19.81
C PRO A 18 -4.40 36.23 20.87
N HIS A 19 -3.55 35.24 20.59
CA HIS A 19 -2.45 34.82 21.46
C HIS A 19 -1.38 35.94 21.57
N PRO A 20 -0.84 36.29 22.76
CA PRO A 20 0.04 37.44 22.96
C PRO A 20 1.40 37.37 22.24
N LEU A 21 1.76 36.21 21.68
CA LEU A 21 2.94 36.04 20.81
C LEU A 21 2.66 36.32 19.31
N LEU A 22 1.39 36.56 18.94
CA LEU A 22 0.94 36.82 17.57
C LEU A 22 0.68 38.31 17.35
N VAL A 23 1.62 39.16 17.80
CA VAL A 23 1.63 40.56 17.36
C VAL A 23 2.02 40.57 15.88
N GLU A 24 1.40 41.43 15.07
CA GLU A 24 1.60 41.49 13.62
C GLU A 24 3.08 41.55 13.21
N GLY A 25 3.92 42.21 14.03
CA GLY A 25 5.38 42.24 13.84
C GLY A 25 6.12 40.91 14.06
N ALA A 26 5.61 40.00 14.89
CA ALA A 26 6.24 38.69 15.14
C ALA A 26 6.02 37.72 13.97
N VAL A 27 4.83 37.77 13.35
CA VAL A 27 4.53 36.98 12.15
C VAL A 27 5.38 37.46 10.98
N GLN A 28 5.48 38.78 10.80
CA GLN A 28 6.31 39.34 9.74
C GLN A 28 7.81 39.03 9.94
N ALA A 29 8.32 39.11 11.17
CA ALA A 29 9.70 38.73 11.48
C ALA A 29 9.98 37.24 11.23
N ALA A 30 9.01 36.35 11.48
CA ALA A 30 9.15 34.91 11.22
C ALA A 30 9.19 34.62 9.72
N VAL A 31 8.36 35.29 8.92
CA VAL A 31 8.36 35.18 7.45
C VAL A 31 9.69 35.67 6.89
N GLU A 32 10.18 36.84 7.32
CA GLU A 32 11.46 37.39 6.88
C GLU A 32 12.67 36.53 7.33
N SER A 33 12.53 35.79 8.43
CA SER A 33 13.54 34.81 8.85
C SER A 33 13.51 33.55 8.00
N ALA A 34 12.33 33.06 7.64
CA ALA A 34 12.15 31.90 6.78
C ALA A 34 12.65 32.18 5.35
N ASP A 35 12.33 33.34 4.79
CA ASP A 35 12.79 33.74 3.45
C ASP A 35 14.32 33.87 3.38
N ARG A 36 14.94 34.43 4.42
CA ARG A 36 16.41 34.50 4.52
C ARG A 36 17.05 33.12 4.67
N HIS A 37 16.42 32.22 5.41
CA HIS A 37 16.89 30.84 5.53
C HIS A 37 16.80 30.10 4.19
N ILE A 38 15.67 30.21 3.50
CA ILE A 38 15.44 29.60 2.19
C ILE A 38 16.40 30.16 1.14
N ALA A 39 16.62 31.48 1.12
CA ALA A 39 17.59 32.09 0.21
C ALA A 39 19.04 31.65 0.46
N ARG A 40 19.38 31.33 1.72
CA ARG A 40 20.73 30.90 2.11
C ARG A 40 20.98 29.42 1.83
N GLU A 41 20.06 28.56 2.26
CA GLU A 41 20.24 27.11 2.18
C GLU A 41 19.76 26.53 0.84
N TYR A 42 18.84 27.21 0.14
CA TYR A 42 18.17 26.71 -1.06
C TYR A 42 18.04 27.79 -2.16
N PRO A 43 19.16 28.30 -2.71
CA PRO A 43 19.15 29.43 -3.64
C PRO A 43 18.38 29.16 -4.95
N ALA A 44 18.33 27.92 -5.42
CA ALA A 44 17.53 27.55 -6.60
C ALA A 44 16.02 27.61 -6.33
N VAL A 45 15.58 27.27 -5.11
CA VAL A 45 14.18 27.38 -4.67
C VAL A 45 13.80 28.85 -4.50
N ALA A 46 14.69 29.65 -3.91
CA ALA A 46 14.48 31.09 -3.80
C ALA A 46 14.33 31.77 -5.18
N ALA A 47 15.15 31.38 -6.16
CA ALA A 47 15.04 31.87 -7.54
C ALA A 47 13.72 31.47 -8.22
N LEU A 48 13.26 30.23 -8.00
CA LEU A 48 11.99 29.73 -8.52
C LEU A 48 10.77 30.47 -7.92
N LEU A 49 10.82 30.75 -6.61
CA LEU A 49 9.77 31.47 -5.89
C LEU A 49 9.70 32.95 -6.26
N SER A 50 10.83 33.56 -6.65
CA SER A 50 10.88 34.96 -7.09
C SER A 50 10.36 35.19 -8.52
N ASP A 51 10.45 34.20 -9.41
CA ASP A 51 10.12 34.35 -10.85
C ASP A 51 8.73 33.80 -11.24
N GLY A 52 8.02 33.08 -10.36
CA GLY A 52 6.91 32.20 -10.77
C GLY A 52 5.51 32.46 -10.19
N ALA A 53 5.19 33.65 -9.66
CA ALA A 53 3.89 33.87 -9.02
C ALA A 53 2.84 34.51 -9.95
N ARG A 54 2.25 33.71 -10.84
CA ARG A 54 0.80 33.68 -11.11
C ARG A 54 0.43 32.65 -12.17
N GLU A 55 -0.53 31.81 -11.79
CA GLU A 55 -1.32 30.87 -12.59
C GLU A 55 -0.79 29.41 -12.64
N HIS A 56 -1.71 28.53 -12.20
CA HIS A 56 -1.65 27.06 -12.14
C HIS A 56 -0.78 26.51 -10.99
N THR A 57 -1.35 25.95 -9.93
CA THR A 57 -2.10 24.69 -9.98
C THR A 57 -2.72 24.37 -8.60
N HIS A 58 -3.96 23.88 -8.60
CA HIS A 58 -4.41 22.91 -7.61
C HIS A 58 -4.28 21.53 -8.27
N SER A 59 -3.39 20.71 -7.75
CA SER A 59 -3.39 19.26 -7.95
C SER A 59 -2.57 18.64 -6.83
N ASP A 60 -3.24 18.23 -5.77
CA ASP A 60 -2.69 17.31 -4.79
C ASP A 60 -2.43 15.97 -5.48
N SER A 61 -1.17 15.60 -5.64
CA SER A 61 -0.76 14.20 -5.86
C SER A 61 0.44 13.89 -4.98
N ASP A 62 0.14 13.38 -3.78
CA ASP A 62 1.10 12.85 -2.82
C ASP A 62 1.66 11.50 -3.28
N ALA A 63 2.90 11.51 -3.76
CA ALA A 63 3.92 10.49 -3.47
C ALA A 63 5.30 11.07 -3.81
N PRO A 64 6.30 11.06 -2.91
CA PRO A 64 7.64 11.47 -3.29
C PRO A 64 8.27 10.34 -4.12
N ALA A 65 8.27 10.48 -5.44
CA ALA A 65 8.94 9.57 -6.37
C ALA A 65 10.47 9.46 -6.12
N PHE A 66 11.01 10.30 -5.23
CA PHE A 66 12.41 10.36 -4.87
C PHE A 66 12.57 10.53 -3.35
N VAL A 67 13.41 9.69 -2.73
CA VAL A 67 13.86 9.82 -1.34
C VAL A 67 15.37 10.04 -1.37
N ASP A 68 15.88 11.10 -0.75
CA ASP A 68 17.29 11.48 -0.75
C ASP A 68 17.92 11.57 -2.16
N GLY A 69 17.16 12.07 -3.14
CA GLY A 69 17.61 12.21 -4.53
C GLY A 69 17.73 10.91 -5.31
N LYS A 70 17.30 9.78 -4.73
CA LYS A 70 17.21 8.48 -5.41
C LYS A 70 15.76 8.13 -5.68
N ALA A 71 15.47 7.65 -6.88
CA ALA A 71 14.16 7.08 -7.18
C ALA A 71 13.88 5.92 -6.21
N THR A 72 12.65 5.82 -5.70
CA THR A 72 12.24 4.62 -4.95
C THR A 72 12.33 3.39 -5.86
N PRO A 73 12.42 2.16 -5.33
CA PRO A 73 12.43 0.95 -6.16
C PRO A 73 11.24 0.88 -7.13
N GLU A 74 10.03 1.32 -6.71
CA GLU A 74 8.88 1.40 -7.60
C GLU A 74 9.07 2.46 -8.70
N ALA A 75 9.54 3.66 -8.35
CA ALA A 75 9.81 4.71 -9.34
C ALA A 75 10.93 4.31 -10.32
N ALA A 76 11.98 3.66 -9.83
CA ALA A 76 13.09 3.15 -10.64
C ALA A 76 12.64 2.08 -11.63
N LYS A 77 11.72 1.18 -11.21
CA LYS A 77 11.10 0.21 -12.10
C LYS A 77 10.24 0.88 -13.18
N VAL A 78 9.42 1.86 -12.81
CA VAL A 78 8.63 2.66 -13.77
C VAL A 78 9.54 3.35 -14.80
N PHE A 79 10.67 3.94 -14.36
CA PHE A 79 11.64 4.54 -15.28
C PHE A 79 12.34 3.50 -16.18
N ALA A 80 12.64 2.31 -15.66
CA ALA A 80 13.26 1.23 -16.44
C ALA A 80 12.30 0.65 -17.49
N ASP A 81 11.04 0.41 -17.12
CA ASP A 81 9.99 -0.07 -18.01
C ASP A 81 9.68 0.97 -19.10
N LEU A 82 9.65 2.26 -18.72
CA LEU A 82 9.51 3.37 -19.65
C LEU A 82 10.68 3.45 -20.64
N ALA A 83 11.93 3.35 -20.14
CA ALA A 83 13.12 3.37 -20.99
C ALA A 83 13.15 2.18 -21.96
N ALA A 84 12.73 0.99 -21.51
CA ALA A 84 12.63 -0.20 -22.34
C ALA A 84 11.54 -0.10 -23.41
N GLY A 85 10.41 0.55 -23.10
CA GLY A 85 9.32 0.79 -24.06
C GLY A 85 9.61 1.89 -25.08
N ILE A 86 10.34 2.94 -24.67
CA ILE A 86 10.66 4.11 -25.52
C ILE A 86 11.86 3.84 -26.44
N ALA A 87 12.87 3.09 -25.99
CA ALA A 87 14.12 2.90 -26.74
C ALA A 87 13.93 2.31 -28.15
N PRO A 88 13.03 1.34 -28.40
CA PRO A 88 12.76 0.84 -29.74
C PRO A 88 12.13 1.90 -30.66
N ALA A 89 11.18 2.69 -30.15
CA ALA A 89 10.50 3.75 -30.90
C ALA A 89 11.45 4.88 -31.31
N ILE A 90 12.36 5.28 -30.41
CA ILE A 90 13.40 6.28 -30.72
C ILE A 90 14.39 5.74 -31.77
N ASN A 91 14.77 4.47 -31.68
CA ASN A 91 15.77 3.89 -32.59
C ASN A 91 15.22 3.51 -33.97
N ALA A 92 13.91 3.26 -34.10
CA ALA A 92 13.27 2.84 -35.35
C ALA A 92 12.72 4.01 -36.18
N ALA A 93 12.53 5.19 -35.59
CA ALA A 93 11.88 6.30 -36.26
C ALA A 93 12.84 7.09 -37.18
N ALA A 94 12.56 7.06 -38.49
CA ALA A 94 13.22 7.93 -39.46
C ALA A 94 12.74 9.40 -39.39
N ASP A 95 11.59 9.64 -38.76
CA ASP A 95 10.97 10.94 -38.56
C ASP A 95 10.88 11.26 -37.05
N PRO A 96 11.59 12.29 -36.55
CA PRO A 96 11.56 12.70 -35.15
C PRO A 96 10.15 13.04 -34.62
N GLN A 97 9.25 13.48 -35.50
CA GLN A 97 7.92 13.92 -35.11
C GLN A 97 6.97 12.74 -34.91
N ALA A 98 7.12 11.68 -35.70
CA ALA A 98 6.46 10.39 -35.49
C ALA A 98 6.97 9.70 -34.20
N ALA A 99 8.30 9.74 -33.96
CA ALA A 99 8.91 9.22 -32.75
C ALA A 99 8.34 9.89 -31.49
N TYR A 100 8.23 11.22 -31.52
CA TYR A 100 7.67 11.99 -30.41
C TYR A 100 6.20 11.63 -30.14
N ALA A 101 5.37 11.49 -31.17
CA ALA A 101 3.97 11.11 -31.01
C ALA A 101 3.83 9.71 -30.37
N GLU A 102 4.65 8.75 -30.80
CA GLU A 102 4.65 7.38 -30.24
C GLU A 102 5.13 7.37 -28.78
N VAL A 103 6.19 8.11 -28.46
CA VAL A 103 6.68 8.27 -27.08
C VAL A 103 5.62 8.92 -26.18
N MET A 104 4.95 9.98 -26.65
CA MET A 104 3.89 10.63 -25.89
C MET A 104 2.67 9.72 -25.70
N GLN A 105 2.36 8.85 -26.66
CA GLN A 105 1.29 7.86 -26.52
C GLN A 105 1.64 6.78 -25.50
N VAL A 106 2.87 6.25 -25.52
CA VAL A 106 3.36 5.30 -24.51
C VAL A 106 3.35 5.95 -23.13
N TRP A 107 3.82 7.19 -23.01
CA TRP A 107 3.80 7.96 -21.77
C TRP A 107 2.38 8.17 -21.25
N HIS A 108 1.42 8.56 -22.11
CA HIS A 108 0.02 8.69 -21.71
C HIS A 108 -0.60 7.36 -21.28
N ASN A 109 -0.30 6.25 -21.96
CA ASN A 109 -0.78 4.93 -21.57
C ASN A 109 -0.21 4.52 -20.21
N LEU A 110 1.10 4.75 -19.99
CA LEU A 110 1.76 4.46 -18.72
C LEU A 110 1.18 5.31 -17.58
N LEU A 111 0.95 6.60 -17.81
CA LEU A 111 0.30 7.48 -16.84
C LEU A 111 -1.15 7.09 -16.57
N ALA A 112 -1.89 6.64 -17.59
CA ALA A 112 -3.26 6.16 -17.43
C ALA A 112 -3.30 4.88 -16.56
N ASP A 113 -2.39 3.93 -16.80
CA ASP A 113 -2.26 2.72 -16.00
C ASP A 113 -1.81 3.03 -14.56
N THR A 114 -0.90 4.00 -14.38
CA THR A 114 -0.42 4.39 -13.05
C THR A 114 -1.50 5.13 -12.26
N ALA A 115 -2.28 6.00 -12.91
CA ALA A 115 -3.43 6.70 -12.31
C ALA A 115 -4.58 5.72 -11.99
N ALA A 116 -4.71 4.64 -12.75
CA ALA A 116 -5.69 3.58 -12.53
C ALA A 116 -5.29 2.60 -11.41
N GLY A 117 -4.13 2.75 -10.75
CA GLY A 117 -3.69 1.99 -9.57
C GLY A 117 -3.83 0.46 -9.64
N PRO A 118 -3.60 -0.27 -8.54
CA PRO A 118 -3.63 -1.74 -8.56
C PRO A 118 -5.05 -2.34 -8.52
N LEU A 119 -6.07 -1.53 -8.24
CA LEU A 119 -7.45 -1.97 -8.07
C LEU A 119 -8.20 -1.99 -9.41
N THR A 120 -8.96 -3.05 -9.68
CA THR A 120 -9.88 -3.11 -10.83
C THR A 120 -11.01 -2.08 -10.71
N THR A 121 -11.77 -1.88 -11.79
CA THR A 121 -12.94 -1.01 -11.79
C THR A 121 -13.97 -1.42 -10.73
N GLU A 122 -14.22 -2.72 -10.58
CA GLU A 122 -15.16 -3.29 -9.63
C GLU A 122 -14.67 -3.08 -8.18
N GLN A 123 -13.37 -3.22 -7.95
CA GLN A 123 -12.73 -2.97 -6.64
C GLN A 123 -12.67 -1.48 -6.27
N ARG A 124 -12.93 -0.58 -7.23
CA ARG A 124 -13.03 0.87 -7.01
C ARG A 124 -14.46 1.36 -6.89
N THR A 125 -15.44 0.56 -7.31
CA THR A 125 -16.83 1.00 -7.46
C THR A 125 -17.65 0.52 -6.28
N LEU A 126 -18.25 1.45 -5.54
CA LEU A 126 -19.21 1.13 -4.49
C LEU A 126 -20.53 0.67 -5.11
N VAL A 127 -20.93 -0.55 -4.77
CA VAL A 127 -22.22 -1.15 -5.12
C VAL A 127 -23.05 -1.30 -3.85
N HIS A 128 -24.34 -1.00 -3.93
CA HIS A 128 -25.24 -1.18 -2.80
C HIS A 128 -25.54 -2.67 -2.58
N ASP A 129 -25.20 -3.17 -1.40
CA ASP A 129 -25.49 -4.52 -0.95
C ASP A 129 -26.79 -4.49 -0.11
N GLU A 130 -27.87 -5.01 -0.67
CA GLU A 130 -29.19 -5.02 -0.02
C GLU A 130 -29.22 -5.90 1.24
N GLY A 131 -28.41 -6.96 1.29
CA GLY A 131 -28.34 -7.86 2.45
C GLY A 131 -27.65 -7.20 3.63
N LEU A 132 -26.63 -6.38 3.35
CA LEU A 132 -25.89 -5.63 4.36
C LEU A 132 -26.54 -4.27 4.70
N GLY A 133 -27.36 -3.71 3.80
CA GLY A 133 -27.87 -2.35 3.93
C GLY A 133 -26.77 -1.29 3.86
N ALA A 134 -25.70 -1.59 3.12
CA ALA A 134 -24.51 -0.76 3.02
C ALA A 134 -23.98 -0.73 1.58
N TRP A 135 -23.07 0.19 1.30
CA TRP A 135 -22.35 0.24 0.02
C TRP A 135 -20.99 -0.42 0.19
N ARG A 136 -20.56 -1.24 -0.75
CA ARG A 136 -19.27 -1.94 -0.69
C ARG A 136 -18.60 -2.06 -2.05
N THR A 137 -17.29 -2.22 -2.08
CA THR A 137 -16.56 -2.58 -3.30
C THR A 137 -16.48 -4.09 -3.46
N GLU A 138 -16.11 -4.57 -4.64
CA GLU A 138 -15.65 -5.96 -4.78
C GLU A 138 -14.39 -6.16 -3.91
N PRO A 139 -14.25 -7.29 -3.20
CA PRO A 139 -13.06 -7.56 -2.42
C PRO A 139 -11.81 -7.75 -3.30
N VAL A 140 -10.68 -7.29 -2.79
CA VAL A 140 -9.35 -7.68 -3.26
C VAL A 140 -8.96 -8.90 -2.45
N GLU A 141 -8.69 -10.02 -3.11
CA GLU A 141 -8.36 -11.28 -2.44
C GLU A 141 -7.03 -11.85 -2.92
N THR A 142 -6.32 -12.54 -2.03
CA THR A 142 -5.13 -13.31 -2.41
C THR A 142 -5.52 -14.58 -3.15
N GLU A 143 -4.66 -15.04 -4.05
CA GLU A 143 -4.82 -16.35 -4.69
C GLU A 143 -4.66 -17.50 -3.70
N LEU A 144 -3.81 -17.32 -2.68
CA LEU A 144 -3.64 -18.25 -1.58
C LEU A 144 -4.97 -18.43 -0.84
N ARG A 145 -5.28 -19.69 -0.51
CA ARG A 145 -6.49 -20.09 0.20
C ARG A 145 -6.21 -20.37 1.66
N ASP A 146 -7.28 -20.39 2.46
CA ASP A 146 -7.21 -20.53 3.90
C ASP A 146 -6.42 -21.78 4.32
N ILE A 147 -5.74 -21.69 5.46
CA ILE A 147 -4.84 -22.73 5.99
C ILE A 147 -5.24 -23.16 7.40
N ASP A 148 -6.44 -22.81 7.84
CA ASP A 148 -7.01 -23.19 9.14
C ASP A 148 -7.06 -24.72 9.30
N ASP A 149 -6.39 -25.24 10.33
CA ASP A 149 -6.29 -26.66 10.66
C ASP A 149 -7.57 -27.23 11.27
N GLN A 150 -8.48 -26.37 11.71
CA GLN A 150 -9.78 -26.76 12.24
C GLN A 150 -10.84 -26.98 11.17
N ARG A 151 -10.50 -26.71 9.90
CA ARG A 151 -11.43 -26.80 8.76
C ARG A 151 -11.05 -27.92 7.81
N THR A 152 -12.04 -28.38 7.06
CA THR A 152 -11.80 -29.37 6.01
C THR A 152 -11.05 -28.73 4.84
N ARG A 153 -10.32 -29.56 4.09
CA ARG A 153 -9.60 -29.11 2.88
C ARG A 153 -10.52 -28.43 1.85
N SER A 154 -11.77 -28.89 1.72
CA SER A 154 -12.76 -28.29 0.82
C SER A 154 -13.18 -26.91 1.29
N GLU A 155 -13.44 -26.75 2.59
CA GLU A 155 -13.81 -25.44 3.17
C GLU A 155 -12.69 -24.42 3.04
N ASN A 156 -11.44 -24.86 3.23
CA ASN A 156 -10.27 -24.03 3.03
C ASN A 156 -10.10 -23.61 1.57
N ALA A 157 -10.33 -24.52 0.62
CA ALA A 157 -10.20 -24.22 -0.81
C ALA A 157 -11.17 -23.12 -1.31
N GLU A 158 -12.31 -22.94 -0.65
CA GLU A 158 -13.31 -21.94 -0.97
C GLU A 158 -13.06 -20.58 -0.30
N THR A 159 -12.16 -20.52 0.68
CA THR A 159 -11.92 -19.32 1.49
C THR A 159 -10.58 -18.68 1.10
N SER A 160 -10.57 -17.38 0.81
CA SER A 160 -9.32 -16.64 0.57
C SER A 160 -8.51 -16.52 1.87
N PHE A 161 -7.19 -16.64 1.78
CA PHE A 161 -6.31 -16.49 2.95
C PHE A 161 -6.36 -15.06 3.50
N LEU A 162 -6.27 -14.06 2.61
CA LEU A 162 -6.39 -12.66 2.95
C LEU A 162 -7.30 -11.96 1.92
N GLY A 163 -8.15 -11.05 2.40
CA GLY A 163 -8.93 -10.19 1.54
C GLY A 163 -9.20 -8.83 2.17
N ALA A 164 -9.49 -7.82 1.35
CA ALA A 164 -9.86 -6.50 1.84
C ALA A 164 -10.89 -5.84 0.93
N GLU A 165 -11.81 -5.08 1.52
CA GLU A 165 -12.80 -4.30 0.80
C GLU A 165 -13.16 -3.01 1.54
N VAL A 166 -13.70 -2.04 0.81
CA VAL A 166 -14.26 -0.83 1.40
C VAL A 166 -15.74 -1.07 1.66
N VAL A 167 -16.20 -0.74 2.87
CA VAL A 167 -17.61 -0.75 3.24
C VAL A 167 -18.00 0.64 3.74
N MET A 168 -19.13 1.15 3.28
CA MET A 168 -19.68 2.43 3.67
C MET A 168 -21.09 2.23 4.18
N THR A 169 -21.25 2.39 5.49
CA THR A 169 -22.54 2.33 6.17
C THR A 169 -23.11 3.74 6.32
N ASP A 170 -24.44 3.83 6.27
CA ASP A 170 -25.23 5.06 6.25
C ASP A 170 -24.90 5.98 5.04
N TYR A 171 -25.78 5.96 4.04
CA TYR A 171 -25.60 6.70 2.78
C TYR A 171 -25.70 8.24 2.93
N ARG A 172 -26.08 8.75 4.12
CA ARG A 172 -26.21 10.20 4.37
C ARG A 172 -24.83 10.87 4.40
N SER A 173 -24.76 12.20 4.50
CA SER A 173 -23.45 12.86 4.60
C SER A 173 -22.77 12.55 5.95
N GLN A 174 -21.44 12.72 6.05
CA GLN A 174 -20.69 12.43 7.29
C GLN A 174 -21.21 13.15 8.52
N ALA A 175 -21.79 14.35 8.35
CA ALA A 175 -22.42 15.10 9.43
C ALA A 175 -23.62 14.35 10.06
N TYR A 176 -24.14 13.32 9.40
CA TYR A 176 -25.33 12.57 9.79
C TYR A 176 -25.08 11.09 10.04
N GLY A 177 -23.82 10.64 10.14
CA GLY A 177 -23.52 9.27 10.60
C GLY A 177 -22.83 8.35 9.59
N ARG A 178 -22.49 8.82 8.38
CA ARG A 178 -21.74 8.02 7.41
C ARG A 178 -20.42 7.52 7.97
N GLN A 179 -20.24 6.21 7.93
CA GLN A 179 -18.99 5.57 8.32
C GLN A 179 -18.41 4.85 7.10
N THR A 180 -17.16 5.20 6.78
CA THR A 180 -16.37 4.47 5.79
C THR A 180 -15.39 3.60 6.56
N GLU A 181 -15.42 2.32 6.26
CA GLU A 181 -14.68 1.26 6.93
C GLU A 181 -13.94 0.44 5.88
N ILE A 182 -12.86 -0.20 6.31
CA ILE A 182 -12.16 -1.23 5.58
C ILE A 182 -12.46 -2.54 6.31
N TRP A 183 -13.02 -3.49 5.59
CA TRP A 183 -13.19 -4.84 6.09
C TRP A 183 -11.99 -5.65 5.64
N LEU A 184 -11.17 -6.08 6.60
CA LEU A 184 -10.00 -6.92 6.39
C LEU A 184 -10.37 -8.36 6.76
N ARG A 185 -10.29 -9.26 5.78
CA ARG A 185 -10.57 -10.68 5.92
C ARG A 185 -9.27 -11.44 6.13
N TYR A 186 -9.27 -12.34 7.11
CA TYR A 186 -8.24 -13.36 7.33
C TYR A 186 -8.94 -14.72 7.48
N GLY A 187 -8.88 -15.53 6.43
CA GLY A 187 -9.76 -16.69 6.28
C GLY A 187 -11.23 -16.28 6.41
N ILE A 188 -11.94 -16.90 7.35
CA ILE A 188 -13.35 -16.58 7.67
C ILE A 188 -13.54 -15.39 8.59
N THR A 189 -12.47 -14.89 9.22
CA THR A 189 -12.56 -13.81 10.20
C THR A 189 -12.55 -12.49 9.47
N VAL A 190 -13.50 -11.61 9.80
CA VAL A 190 -13.56 -10.24 9.27
C VAL A 190 -13.30 -9.25 10.39
N GLY A 191 -12.24 -8.46 10.24
CA GLY A 191 -11.95 -7.31 11.07
C GLY A 191 -12.41 -6.02 10.40
N THR A 192 -13.10 -5.17 11.15
CA THR A 192 -13.55 -3.85 10.67
C THR A 192 -12.60 -2.77 11.17
N LEU A 193 -12.07 -1.96 10.26
CA LEU A 193 -11.10 -0.91 10.55
C LEU A 193 -11.57 0.42 9.97
N THR A 194 -11.26 1.53 10.63
CA THR A 194 -11.32 2.84 9.98
C THR A 194 -10.17 2.99 8.99
N PRO A 195 -10.24 3.88 7.98
CA PRO A 195 -9.14 4.07 7.04
C PRO A 195 -7.80 4.43 7.72
N ALA A 196 -7.85 5.19 8.81
CA ALA A 196 -6.66 5.52 9.59
C ALA A 196 -6.05 4.27 10.24
N LYS A 197 -6.88 3.42 10.88
CA LYS A 197 -6.41 2.16 11.49
C LYS A 197 -5.98 1.13 10.45
N ALA A 198 -6.62 1.10 9.29
CA ALA A 198 -6.18 0.26 8.18
C ALA A 198 -4.77 0.64 7.70
N ARG A 199 -4.44 1.94 7.69
CA ARG A 199 -3.07 2.41 7.37
C ARG A 199 -2.05 1.98 8.43
N GLU A 200 -2.38 2.15 9.71
CA GLU A 200 -1.52 1.65 10.80
C GLU A 200 -1.30 0.12 10.72
N ALA A 201 -2.36 -0.63 10.42
CA ALA A 201 -2.28 -2.08 10.24
C ALA A 201 -1.41 -2.45 9.03
N LEU A 202 -1.54 -1.73 7.90
CA LEU A 202 -0.71 -1.93 6.72
C LEU A 202 0.77 -1.69 7.02
N ASP A 203 1.10 -0.63 7.76
CA ASP A 203 2.49 -0.34 8.14
C ASP A 203 3.04 -1.42 9.08
N ALA A 204 2.24 -1.90 10.03
CA ALA A 204 2.61 -3.02 10.89
C ALA A 204 2.86 -4.32 10.10
N ILE A 205 2.00 -4.64 9.13
CA ILE A 205 2.15 -5.81 8.25
C ILE A 205 3.44 -5.68 7.44
N LYS A 206 3.68 -4.53 6.79
CA LYS A 206 4.92 -4.28 6.04
C LYS A 206 6.16 -4.45 6.91
N GLY A 207 6.11 -3.94 8.15
CA GLY A 207 7.19 -4.10 9.13
C GLY A 207 7.39 -5.54 9.59
N PHE A 208 6.35 -6.38 9.54
CA PHE A 208 6.40 -7.78 9.94
C PHE A 208 6.98 -8.70 8.85
N VAL A 209 6.80 -8.38 7.57
CA VAL A 209 7.25 -9.22 6.43
C VAL A 209 8.71 -9.70 6.56
N PRO A 210 9.71 -8.85 6.86
CA PRO A 210 11.10 -9.32 6.99
C PRO A 210 11.30 -10.33 8.13
N TYR A 211 10.52 -10.23 9.20
CA TYR A 211 10.60 -11.18 10.31
C TYR A 211 9.97 -12.52 9.92
N LEU A 212 8.87 -12.51 9.16
CA LEU A 212 8.26 -13.73 8.65
C LEU A 212 9.21 -14.43 7.66
N GLU A 213 9.85 -13.68 6.76
CA GLU A 213 10.86 -14.20 5.84
C GLU A 213 12.00 -14.89 6.59
N ALA A 214 12.56 -14.25 7.62
CA ALA A 214 13.61 -14.86 8.46
C ALA A 214 13.14 -16.14 9.19
N VAL A 215 11.87 -16.21 9.62
CA VAL A 215 11.31 -17.43 10.22
C VAL A 215 11.16 -18.53 9.18
N VAL A 216 10.76 -18.21 7.95
CA VAL A 216 10.68 -19.18 6.85
C VAL A 216 12.07 -19.71 6.51
N GLU A 217 13.08 -18.85 6.36
CA GLU A 217 14.47 -19.26 6.12
C GLU A 217 15.00 -20.18 7.23
N LEU A 218 14.73 -19.84 8.49
CA LEU A 218 15.09 -20.69 9.62
C LEU A 218 14.36 -22.04 9.59
N ALA A 219 13.08 -22.05 9.23
CA ALA A 219 12.30 -23.27 9.09
C ALA A 219 12.84 -24.15 7.96
N GLU A 220 13.28 -23.56 6.85
CA GLU A 220 13.96 -24.27 5.75
C GLU A 220 15.32 -24.83 6.19
N GLU A 221 16.11 -24.07 6.97
CA GLU A 221 17.40 -24.54 7.50
C GLU A 221 17.23 -25.73 8.45
N ILE A 222 16.27 -25.65 9.37
CA ILE A 222 15.95 -26.73 10.30
C ILE A 222 15.43 -27.94 9.51
N GLY A 223 14.47 -27.69 8.62
CA GLY A 223 13.82 -28.70 7.79
C GLY A 223 14.75 -29.38 6.78
N ALA A 224 15.88 -28.77 6.41
CA ALA A 224 16.87 -29.39 5.53
C ALA A 224 17.44 -30.70 6.09
N ASN A 225 17.40 -30.89 7.41
CA ASN A 225 17.80 -32.11 8.09
C ASN A 225 16.62 -32.93 8.61
N ASP A 226 15.40 -32.39 8.54
CA ASP A 226 14.21 -33.21 8.72
C ASP A 226 14.16 -34.15 7.53
N PHE A 227 14.26 -35.45 7.82
CA PHE A 227 14.13 -36.48 6.79
C PHE A 227 12.75 -36.34 6.14
N GLU A 228 12.65 -35.64 5.01
CA GLU A 228 11.61 -35.88 4.03
C GLU A 228 11.78 -37.33 3.59
N GLY A 229 11.05 -38.20 4.29
CA GLY A 229 11.14 -39.64 4.32
C GLY A 229 12.04 -40.25 3.26
N ASP A 230 13.25 -40.64 3.67
CA ASP A 230 13.87 -41.78 3.01
C ASP A 230 12.83 -42.91 3.08
N PRO A 231 12.27 -43.33 1.92
CA PRO A 231 11.19 -44.31 1.91
C PRO A 231 11.63 -45.62 2.56
N GLU A 232 12.93 -45.92 2.60
CA GLU A 232 13.50 -47.07 3.29
C GLU A 232 13.49 -46.89 4.81
N ILE A 233 13.82 -45.70 5.34
CA ILE A 233 13.74 -45.42 6.78
C ILE A 233 12.29 -45.39 7.25
N ALA A 234 11.40 -44.76 6.49
CA ALA A 234 9.96 -44.75 6.77
C ALA A 234 9.33 -46.17 6.67
N ALA A 235 9.87 -47.04 5.82
CA ALA A 235 9.49 -48.46 5.78
C ALA A 235 10.03 -49.22 6.99
N ALA A 236 11.29 -49.00 7.36
CA ALA A 236 11.94 -49.63 8.51
C ALA A 236 11.25 -49.29 9.83
N ASP A 237 10.85 -48.03 10.03
CA ASP A 237 10.12 -47.60 11.23
C ASP A 237 8.73 -48.23 11.30
N ARG A 238 7.98 -48.27 10.18
CA ARG A 238 6.69 -48.97 10.11
C ARG A 238 6.83 -50.46 10.39
N GLU A 239 7.89 -51.10 9.91
CA GLU A 239 8.16 -52.52 10.20
C GLU A 239 8.50 -52.72 11.69
N ALA A 240 9.33 -51.85 12.28
CA ALA A 240 9.69 -51.90 13.68
C ALA A 240 8.46 -51.70 14.59
N GLU A 241 7.60 -50.75 14.27
CA GLU A 241 6.35 -50.48 14.98
C GLU A 241 5.37 -51.66 14.87
N THR A 242 5.23 -52.24 13.68
CA THR A 242 4.43 -53.45 13.45
C THR A 242 4.94 -54.62 14.29
N ARG A 243 6.26 -54.83 14.34
CA ARG A 243 6.88 -55.85 15.20
C ARG A 243 6.57 -55.62 16.68
N ARG A 244 6.63 -54.37 17.13
CA ARG A 244 6.33 -53.98 18.52
C ARG A 244 4.87 -54.25 18.88
N HIS A 245 3.94 -53.85 18.01
CA HIS A 245 2.50 -54.10 18.19
C HIS A 245 2.19 -55.60 18.25
N ARG A 246 2.79 -56.40 17.36
CA ARG A 246 2.63 -57.85 17.38
C ARG A 246 3.12 -58.46 18.69
N ALA A 247 4.34 -58.11 19.13
CA ALA A 247 4.90 -58.62 20.38
C ALA A 247 4.03 -58.28 21.61
N ILE A 248 3.47 -57.08 21.68
CA ILE A 248 2.57 -56.67 22.77
C ILE A 248 1.24 -57.45 22.71
N THR A 249 0.72 -57.69 21.52
CA THR A 249 -0.55 -58.42 21.32
C THR A 249 -0.39 -59.90 21.69
N GLU A 250 0.70 -60.52 21.25
CA GLU A 250 1.02 -61.92 21.56
C GLU A 250 1.35 -62.12 23.05
N ALA A 251 1.98 -61.15 23.72
CA ALA A 251 2.25 -61.22 25.15
C ALA A 251 1.00 -61.04 26.04
N ARG A 252 -0.12 -60.59 25.46
CA ARG A 252 -1.41 -60.40 26.16
C ARG A 252 -2.42 -61.54 25.91
N ALA A 253 -2.15 -62.43 24.97
CA ALA A 253 -2.94 -63.62 24.67
C ALA A 253 -2.51 -64.82 25.52
#